data_AF-A0A094JUJ6-F1
#
_entry.id   AF-A0A094JUJ6-F1
#
_cell.length_a   1.000
_cell.length_b   1.000
_cell.length_c   1.000
_cell.angle_alpha   90.00
_cell.angle_beta   90.00
_cell.angle_gamma   90.00
#
_symmetry.space_group_name_H-M   'P 1'
#
loop_
_entity.id
_entity.type
_entity.pdbx_description
1 polymer ?
#
loop_
_entity_poly.entity_id
_entity_poly.type
_entity_poly.pdbx_seq_one_letter_code
_entity_poly.pdbx_strand_id
1 'polypeptide(L)' 'NIVLDELDKELEKRGHQFVRYADDCNIYVKSKRAGERTMASVQRFIERKLRLKVNEKSRP' A
#
# COMPACT_ATOMS: atom_id res chain seq x y z
N ASN A 1 4.26 -10.49 -10.49
CA ASN A 1 5.28 -9.66 -9.78
C ASN A 1 5.37 -10.11 -8.33
N ILE A 2 6.41 -10.87 -7.99
CA ILE A 2 6.64 -11.47 -6.65
C ILE A 2 6.62 -10.41 -5.54
N VAL A 3 7.12 -9.22 -5.84
CA VAL A 3 7.21 -8.10 -4.89
C VAL A 3 5.84 -7.55 -4.46
N LEU A 4 4.84 -7.59 -5.36
CA LEU A 4 3.50 -7.09 -5.06
C LEU A 4 2.65 -8.12 -4.30
N ASP A 5 3.00 -9.40 -4.36
CA ASP A 5 2.32 -10.48 -3.62
C ASP A 5 2.55 -10.36 -2.11
N GLU A 6 3.74 -9.92 -1.68
CA GLU A 6 3.98 -9.63 -0.25
C GLU A 6 3.16 -8.45 0.25
N LEU A 7 2.93 -7.44 -0.60
CA LEU A 7 2.10 -6.29 -0.25
C LEU A 7 0.63 -6.71 -0.08
N ASP A 8 0.11 -7.49 -1.02
CA ASP A 8 -1.27 -8.00 -0.96
C ASP A 8 -1.51 -8.82 0.31
N LYS A 9 -0.62 -9.76 0.63
CA LYS A 9 -0.70 -10.58 1.85
C LYS A 9 -0.70 -9.74 3.13
N GLU A 10 0.10 -8.68 3.16
CA GLU A 10 0.15 -7.77 4.31
C GLU A 10 -1.14 -6.95 4.42
N LEU A 11 -1.73 -6.51 3.30
CA LEU A 11 -2.99 -5.78 3.28
C LEU A 11 -4.18 -6.69 3.68
N GLU A 12 -4.21 -7.92 3.19
CA GLU A 12 -5.20 -8.94 3.58
C GLU A 12 -5.10 -9.28 5.07
N LYS A 13 -3.88 -9.50 5.58
CA LYS A 13 -3.63 -9.76 7.01
C LYS A 13 -4.13 -8.63 7.91
N ARG A 14 -4.09 -7.39 7.41
CA ARG A 14 -4.59 -6.20 8.11
C ARG A 14 -6.09 -5.96 7.91
N GLY A 15 -6.75 -6.76 7.06
CA GLY A 15 -8.16 -6.61 6.73
C GLY A 15 -8.48 -5.35 5.92
N HIS A 16 -7.53 -4.86 5.12
CA HIS A 16 -7.77 -3.70 4.26
C HIS A 16 -8.55 -4.10 3.00
N GLN A 17 -9.49 -3.24 2.59
CA GLN A 17 -10.10 -3.34 1.27
C GLN A 17 -9.20 -2.64 0.26
N PHE A 18 -8.66 -3.38 -0.70
CA PHE A 18 -7.79 -2.83 -1.73
C PHE A 18 -8.09 -3.46 -3.09
N VAL A 19 -7.73 -2.74 -4.14
CA VAL A 19 -7.79 -3.21 -5.52
C VAL A 19 -6.42 -2.97 -6.13
N ARG A 20 -5.83 -4.01 -6.72
CA ARG A 20 -4.56 -3.91 -7.42
C ARG A 20 -4.76 -4.22 -8.90
N TYR A 21 -4.25 -3.34 -9.75
CA TYR A 21 -4.24 -3.52 -11.20
C TYR A 21 -2.82 -3.33 -11.71
N ALA A 22 -2.21 -4.40 -12.20
CA ALA A 22 -0.80 -4.45 -12.56
C ALA A 22 0.09 -3.93 -11.41
N ASP A 23 0.69 -2.76 -11.59
CA ASP A 23 1.59 -2.05 -10.68
C ASP A 23 0.88 -0.98 -9.81
N ASP A 24 -0.36 -0.63 -10.13
CA ASP A 24 -1.17 0.31 -9.35
C ASP A 24 -1.95 -0.41 -8.24
N CYS A 25 -1.82 0.07 -7.00
CA CYS A 25 -2.54 -0.45 -5.83
C CYS A 25 -3.32 0.66 -5.14
N ASN A 26 -4.65 0.54 -5.12
CA ASN A 26 -5.55 1.48 -4.47
C ASN A 26 -6.12 0.86 -3.20
N ILE A 27 -5.97 1.55 -2.06
CA ILE A 27 -6.47 1.09 -0.75
C ILE A 27 -7.62 1.98 -0.31
N TYR A 28 -8.78 1.38 -0.05
CA TYR A 28 -10.00 2.07 0.36
C TYR A 28 -10.18 2.01 1.87
N VAL A 29 -10.44 3.16 2.47
CA VAL A 29 -10.58 3.34 3.91
C VAL A 29 -11.76 4.24 4.25
N LYS A 30 -12.29 4.09 5.45
CA LYS A 30 -13.49 4.82 5.90
C LYS A 30 -13.24 6.29 6.27
N SER A 31 -11.98 6.72 6.40
CA SER A 31 -11.65 8.11 6.76
C SER A 31 -10.27 8.55 6.29
N LYS A 32 -10.08 9.85 6.09
CA LYS A 32 -8.80 10.45 5.69
C LYS A 32 -7.68 10.13 6.67
N ARG A 33 -7.94 10.24 7.99
CA ARG A 33 -6.97 9.90 9.04
C ARG A 33 -6.56 8.42 8.99
N ALA A 34 -7.50 7.51 8.70
CA ALA A 34 -7.18 6.10 8.49
C ALA A 34 -6.34 5.89 7.23
N GLY A 35 -6.59 6.67 6.18
CA GLY A 35 -5.82 6.67 4.94
C GLY A 35 -4.38 7.09 5.15
N GLU A 36 -4.16 8.23 5.80
CA GLU A 36 -2.82 8.74 6.14
C GLU A 36 -2.03 7.73 6.99
N ARG A 37 -2.68 7.11 7.99
CA ARG A 37 -2.08 6.05 8.80
C ARG A 37 -1.70 4.82 7.97
N THR A 38 -2.57 4.41 7.06
CA THR A 38 -2.37 3.23 6.22
C THR A 38 -1.26 3.49 5.20
N MET A 39 -1.27 4.64 4.53
CA MET A 39 -0.23 5.09 3.61
C MET A 39 1.14 5.10 4.28
N ALA A 40 1.27 5.75 5.44
CA ALA A 40 2.53 5.79 6.17
C ALA A 40 3.02 4.39 6.58
N SER A 41 2.11 3.46 6.88
CA SER A 41 2.49 2.09 7.22
C SER A 41 2.89 1.26 6.00
N VAL A 42 2.20 1.41 4.88
CA VAL A 42 2.48 0.70 3.64
C VAL A 42 3.79 1.19 3.04
N GLN A 43 4.01 2.50 3.04
CA GLN A 43 5.28 3.10 2.62
C GLN A 43 6.46 2.53 3.42
N ARG A 44 6.37 2.50 4.76
CA ARG A 44 7.40 1.89 5.61
C ARG A 44 7.61 0.41 5.32
N PHE A 45 6.56 -0.33 4.99
CA PHE A 45 6.67 -1.74 4.63
C PHE A 45 7.44 -1.88 3.31
N ILE A 46 7.04 -1.15 2.27
CA ILE A 46 7.67 -1.19 0.95
C ILE A 46 9.15 -0.77 1.03
N GLU A 47 9.47 0.32 1.72
CA GLU A 47 10.84 0.80 1.87
C GLU A 47 11.74 -0.17 2.64
N ARG A 48 11.23 -0.78 3.73
CA ARG A 48 12.04 -1.66 4.59
C ARG A 48 12.15 -3.08 4.09
N LYS A 49 11.04 -3.66 3.63
CA LYS A 49 10.99 -5.07 3.17
C LYS A 49 11.39 -5.20 1.71
N LEU A 50 10.82 -4.36 0.85
CA LEU A 50 10.97 -4.50 -0.59
C LEU A 50 12.13 -3.65 -1.14
N ARG A 51 12.66 -2.71 -0.33
CA ARG A 51 13.69 -1.73 -0.73
C ARG A 51 13.32 -0.96 -2.01
N LEU A 52 12.02 -0.84 -2.28
CA LEU A 52 11.50 -0.09 -3.41
C LEU A 52 11.22 1.36 -2.99
N LYS A 53 11.46 2.27 -3.92
CA LYS A 53 11.13 3.69 -3.74
C LYS A 53 9.68 3.93 -4.14
N VAL A 54 8.87 4.42 -3.21
CA VAL A 54 7.49 4.84 -3.49
C VAL A 54 7.53 6.14 -4.28
N ASN A 55 6.82 6.19 -5.42
CA ASN A 55 6.69 7.40 -6.22
C ASN A 55 5.50 8.23 -5.70
N GLU A 56 5.78 9.35 -5.02
CA GLU A 56 4.76 10.27 -4.49
C GLU A 56 4.11 11.18 -5.55
N LYS A 57 4.39 10.94 -6.85
CA LYS A 57 4.02 11.83 -7.95
C LYS A 57 2.52 11.97 -8.20
N SER A 58 1.70 11.08 -7.66
CA SER A 58 0.24 11.06 -7.88
C SER A 58 -0.56 11.69 -6.75
N ARG A 59 0.02 12.58 -5.95
CA ARG A 59 -0.71 13.37 -4.95
C ARG A 59 -1.48 14.48 -5.68
N PRO A 60 -2.82 14.41 -5.83
CA PRO A 60 -3.61 15.57 -6.27
C PRO A 60 -3.55 16.70 -5.25
#